data_AF-A0A8H9W3H7-F1
#
_entry.id   AF-A0A8H9W3H7-F1
#
_cell.length_a   1.000
_cell.length_b   1.000
_cell.length_c   1.000
_cell.angle_alpha   90.00
_cell.angle_beta   90.00
_cell.angle_gamma   90.00
#
_symmetry.space_group_name_H-M   'P 1'
#
loop_
_entity.id
_entity.type
_entity.pdbx_description
1 polymer ?
#
loop_
_entity_poly.entity_id
_entity_poly.type
_entity_poly.pdbx_seq_one_letter_code
_entity_poly.pdbx_strand_id
1 'polypeptide(L)'
;EQEREKRSIQKRLDFYAIQEKHVGVVFNSLEPKLRKFKAAIKKLKSMGVKASSVFPNSMTFVQNPDYQFIHSGYKKIRELTSLTDDDLLLSLERIEEIGLINMPLLYERWCLLQLIKVLVQNYGYTPTDDWKKELINIIETKQNYQSLVFKNDNLKRTVKLSYEPMLENGKTPDFVMDVFFIKKNGEDYKKRFVMDAKFYSNSVLQKAGGVSGVVKQLYKDKDYSEEGRNTVFIIHPVKSAITEKVSPQSWGNNSYYGELALFDWDKNRKEYFHQYGAICANPIERLNYLDEFQRMIGMFLQYGIENNTLNGKVDDVESLNFCVACGSHDLTLKINNRAKSAWYECNQCKHFTTYNHCNSCDTRLIKNGDYWTYHSQMPMEPLNIKCPSCESLL
;
A
#
# COMPACT_ATOMS: atom_id res chain seq x y z
N GLU A 1 0.91 -67.57 2.34
CA GLU A 1 1.37 -66.52 3.28
C GLU A 1 2.87 -66.50 3.59
N GLN A 2 3.43 -67.56 4.19
CA GLN A 2 4.75 -67.52 4.86
C GLN A 2 5.92 -67.01 3.99
N GLU A 3 5.94 -67.32 2.69
CA GLU A 3 7.00 -66.83 1.78
C GLU A 3 6.87 -65.32 1.45
N ARG A 4 5.66 -64.75 1.52
CA ARG A 4 5.46 -63.29 1.39
C ARG A 4 5.90 -62.56 2.66
N GLU A 5 5.67 -63.15 3.83
CA GLU A 5 6.14 -62.62 5.11
C GLU A 5 7.66 -62.65 5.22
N LYS A 6 8.32 -63.76 4.85
CA LYS A 6 9.80 -63.82 4.79
C LYS A 6 10.39 -62.75 3.88
N ARG A 7 9.82 -62.54 2.68
CA ARG A 7 10.26 -61.47 1.76
C ARG A 7 10.03 -60.07 2.33
N SER A 8 8.96 -59.85 3.08
CA SER A 8 8.67 -58.57 3.75
C SER A 8 9.67 -58.29 4.87
N ILE A 9 9.98 -59.30 5.70
CA ILE A 9 10.97 -59.20 6.77
C ILE A 9 12.37 -58.97 6.18
N GLN A 10 12.73 -59.67 5.10
CA GLN A 10 14.02 -59.45 4.43
C GLN A 10 14.15 -58.03 3.88
N LYS A 11 13.11 -57.51 3.21
CA LYS A 11 13.10 -56.12 2.75
C LYS A 11 13.23 -55.11 3.89
N ARG A 12 12.64 -55.39 5.06
CA ARG A 12 12.79 -54.57 6.27
C ARG A 12 14.21 -54.62 6.82
N LEU A 13 14.84 -55.80 6.88
CA LEU A 13 16.23 -55.95 7.29
C LEU A 13 17.18 -55.21 6.36
N ASP A 14 16.99 -55.34 5.05
CA ASP A 14 17.79 -54.64 4.05
C ASP A 14 17.62 -53.11 4.17
N PHE A 15 16.39 -52.65 4.41
CA PHE A 15 16.09 -51.25 4.69
C PHE A 15 16.82 -50.75 5.95
N TYR A 16 16.75 -51.47 7.07
CA TYR A 16 17.41 -51.07 8.31
C TYR A 16 18.93 -51.09 8.20
N ALA A 17 19.51 -52.05 7.49
CA ALA A 17 20.96 -52.11 7.25
C ALA A 17 21.46 -50.91 6.42
N ILE A 18 20.67 -50.46 5.43
CA ILE A 18 20.98 -49.25 4.66
C ILE A 18 20.88 -48.00 5.55
N GLN A 19 19.85 -47.90 6.39
CA GLN A 19 19.69 -46.77 7.31
C GLN A 19 20.80 -46.71 8.36
N GLU A 20 21.19 -47.84 8.94
CA GLU A 20 22.30 -47.93 9.89
C GLU A 20 23.61 -47.44 9.26
N LYS A 21 23.87 -47.80 8.01
CA LYS A 21 25.03 -47.30 7.26
C LYS A 21 24.98 -45.79 7.04
N HIS A 22 23.82 -45.24 6.71
CA HIS A 22 23.64 -43.78 6.56
C HIS A 22 23.87 -43.05 7.89
N VAL A 23 23.30 -43.55 8.99
CA VAL A 23 23.49 -42.99 10.34
C VAL A 23 24.96 -43.06 10.76
N GLY A 24 25.65 -44.17 10.49
CA GLY A 24 27.07 -44.33 10.77
C GLY A 24 27.95 -43.29 10.03
N VAL A 25 27.66 -43.01 8.76
CA VAL A 25 28.38 -41.99 7.98
C VAL A 25 28.14 -40.58 8.56
N VAL A 26 26.90 -40.27 8.93
CA VAL A 26 26.55 -38.98 9.56
C VAL A 26 27.25 -38.83 10.91
N PHE A 27 27.22 -39.86 11.75
CA PHE A 27 27.86 -39.86 13.06
C PHE A 27 29.36 -39.61 12.95
N ASN A 28 30.06 -40.36 12.08
CA ASN A 28 31.50 -40.22 11.89
C ASN A 28 31.91 -38.83 11.36
N SER A 29 31.06 -38.19 10.57
CA SER A 29 31.28 -36.82 10.06
C SER A 29 31.05 -35.74 11.14
N LEU A 30 30.12 -36.00 12.08
CA LEU A 30 29.71 -35.03 13.11
C LEU A 30 30.48 -35.17 14.41
N GLU A 31 30.92 -36.36 14.80
CA GLU A 31 31.62 -36.60 16.07
C GLU A 31 32.85 -35.69 16.27
N PRO A 32 33.74 -35.50 15.27
CA PRO A 32 34.90 -34.62 15.42
C PRO A 32 34.51 -33.15 15.59
N LYS A 33 33.40 -32.73 14.96
CA LYS A 33 32.87 -31.36 15.04
C LYS A 33 32.15 -31.12 16.36
N LEU A 34 31.42 -32.11 16.87
CA LEU A 34 30.71 -32.04 18.15
C LEU A 34 31.67 -31.77 19.31
N ARG A 35 32.86 -32.38 19.31
CA ARG A 35 33.89 -32.11 20.32
C ARG A 35 34.32 -30.64 20.30
N LYS A 36 34.52 -30.06 19.10
CA LYS A 36 34.86 -28.64 18.92
C LYS A 36 33.73 -27.72 19.37
N PHE A 37 32.47 -28.02 19.02
CA PHE A 37 31.32 -27.23 19.45
C PHE A 37 31.13 -27.24 20.97
N LYS A 38 31.27 -28.42 21.62
CA LYS A 38 31.22 -28.52 23.09
C LYS A 38 32.30 -27.66 23.76
N ALA A 39 33.52 -27.66 23.22
CA ALA A 39 34.61 -26.82 23.72
C ALA A 39 34.31 -25.32 23.55
N ALA A 40 33.77 -24.92 22.39
CA ALA A 40 33.38 -23.53 22.12
C ALA A 40 32.26 -23.06 23.06
N ILE A 41 31.21 -23.87 23.27
CA ILE A 41 30.12 -23.57 24.20
C ILE A 41 30.66 -23.39 25.62
N LYS A 42 31.58 -24.25 26.07
CA LYS A 42 32.21 -24.14 27.40
C LYS A 42 32.97 -22.81 27.53
N LYS A 43 33.70 -22.40 26.49
CA LYS A 43 34.41 -21.12 26.45
C LYS A 43 33.44 -19.93 26.51
N LEU A 44 32.38 -19.94 25.71
CA LEU A 44 31.36 -18.88 25.72
C LEU A 44 30.71 -18.74 27.10
N LYS A 45 30.35 -19.86 27.75
CA LYS A 45 29.82 -19.86 29.12
C LYS A 45 30.81 -19.27 30.12
N SER A 46 32.11 -19.57 29.99
CA SER A 46 33.16 -19.01 30.86
C SER A 46 33.35 -17.50 30.68
N MET A 47 32.96 -16.94 29.53
CA MET A 47 32.95 -15.50 29.25
C MET A 47 31.65 -14.81 29.72
N GLY A 48 30.78 -15.52 30.44
CA GLY A 48 29.51 -14.98 30.94
C GLY A 48 28.37 -14.99 29.92
N VAL A 49 28.55 -15.59 28.74
CA VAL A 49 27.48 -15.74 27.74
C VAL A 49 26.45 -16.75 28.26
N LYS A 50 25.21 -16.31 28.40
CA LYS A 50 24.09 -17.13 28.88
C LYS A 50 23.21 -17.54 27.71
N ALA A 51 22.59 -18.73 27.83
CA ALA A 51 21.52 -19.11 26.93
C ALA A 51 20.34 -18.15 27.12
N SER A 52 19.85 -17.59 26.02
CA SER A 52 18.65 -16.77 25.99
C SER A 52 17.54 -17.59 25.32
N SER A 53 16.35 -17.59 25.90
CA SER A 53 15.13 -18.07 25.24
C SER A 53 14.59 -17.07 24.22
N VAL A 54 15.11 -15.83 24.22
CA VAL A 54 14.79 -14.82 23.21
C VAL A 54 15.55 -15.18 21.94
N PHE A 55 14.83 -15.76 20.98
CA PHE A 55 15.36 -16.04 19.66
C PHE A 55 15.64 -14.72 18.93
N PRO A 56 16.85 -14.49 18.41
CA PRO A 56 17.19 -13.22 17.81
C PRO A 56 16.58 -13.12 16.39
N ASN A 57 15.33 -12.66 16.29
CA ASN A 57 14.63 -12.32 15.05
C ASN A 57 15.22 -11.08 14.32
N SER A 58 16.49 -10.74 14.53
CA SER A 58 17.11 -9.52 14.01
C SER A 58 17.88 -9.81 12.73
N MET A 59 17.61 -9.03 11.67
CA MET A 59 18.34 -9.00 10.38
C MET A 59 19.87 -8.98 10.55
N THR A 60 20.35 -8.45 11.67
CA THR A 60 21.78 -8.41 12.04
C THR A 60 22.41 -9.80 12.13
N PHE A 61 21.66 -10.82 12.56
CA PHE A 61 22.14 -12.21 12.63
C PHE A 61 22.02 -12.93 11.29
N VAL A 62 20.97 -12.63 10.51
CA VAL A 62 20.75 -13.21 9.17
C VAL A 62 21.81 -12.72 8.18
N GLN A 63 22.27 -11.47 8.30
CA GLN A 63 23.36 -10.94 7.47
C GLN A 63 24.75 -11.35 7.94
N ASN A 64 24.88 -12.00 9.10
CA ASN A 64 26.15 -12.52 9.59
C ASN A 64 26.53 -13.81 8.82
N PRO A 65 27.63 -13.81 8.04
CA PRO A 65 28.02 -14.97 7.24
C PRO A 65 28.31 -16.22 8.08
N ASP A 66 28.84 -16.05 9.30
CA ASP A 66 29.17 -17.15 10.19
C ASP A 66 27.90 -17.83 10.74
N TYR A 67 26.88 -17.03 11.07
CA TYR A 67 25.57 -17.56 11.48
C TYR A 67 24.89 -18.31 10.34
N GLN A 68 24.87 -17.73 9.13
CA GLN A 68 24.31 -18.37 7.94
C GLN A 68 25.00 -19.70 7.62
N PHE A 69 26.32 -19.74 7.76
CA PHE A 69 27.08 -20.97 7.56
C PHE A 69 26.68 -22.06 8.56
N ILE A 70 26.60 -21.73 9.85
CA ILE A 70 26.16 -22.69 10.89
C ILE A 70 24.72 -23.14 10.66
N HIS A 71 23.82 -22.23 10.31
CA HIS A 71 22.41 -22.52 10.02
C HIS A 71 22.25 -23.45 8.82
N SER A 72 22.98 -23.21 7.73
CA SER A 72 22.98 -24.09 6.55
C SER A 72 23.50 -25.50 6.86
N GLY A 73 24.49 -25.61 7.75
CA GLY A 73 25.00 -26.89 8.24
C GLY A 73 23.98 -27.64 9.09
N TYR A 74 23.28 -26.92 9.97
CA TYR A 74 22.18 -27.48 10.76
C TYR A 74 21.06 -28.04 9.87
N LYS A 75 20.63 -27.30 8.84
CA LYS A 75 19.60 -27.74 7.88
C LYS A 75 19.97 -29.07 7.19
N LYS A 76 21.22 -29.19 6.73
CA LYS A 76 21.73 -30.43 6.12
C LYS A 76 21.71 -31.61 7.09
N ILE A 77 22.08 -31.39 8.36
CA ILE A 77 22.03 -32.45 9.39
C ILE A 77 20.58 -32.88 9.61
N ARG A 78 19.65 -31.93 9.70
CA ARG A 78 18.23 -32.22 9.88
C ARG A 78 17.66 -33.06 8.74
N GLU A 79 17.92 -32.67 7.49
CA GLU A 79 17.50 -33.41 6.29
C GLU A 79 18.05 -34.86 6.28
N LEU A 80 19.28 -35.07 6.74
CA LEU A 80 19.92 -36.38 6.82
C LEU A 80 19.39 -37.26 7.97
N THR A 81 18.86 -36.65 9.03
CA THR A 81 18.42 -37.36 10.24
C THR A 81 16.93 -37.70 10.27
N SER A 82 16.15 -37.28 9.25
CA SER A 82 14.70 -37.48 9.19
C SER A 82 13.96 -37.07 10.48
N LEU A 83 14.49 -36.06 11.18
CA LEU A 83 13.87 -35.45 12.36
C LEU A 83 12.72 -34.53 11.90
N THR A 84 11.64 -35.14 11.40
CA THR A 84 10.44 -34.44 10.91
C THR A 84 9.39 -34.20 12.00
N ASP A 85 9.55 -34.78 13.19
CA ASP A 85 8.50 -34.82 14.23
C ASP A 85 8.55 -33.69 15.27
N ASP A 86 9.31 -32.61 15.04
CA ASP A 86 9.19 -31.39 15.83
C ASP A 86 8.38 -30.35 15.06
N ASP A 87 7.05 -30.50 15.12
CA ASP A 87 6.06 -29.52 14.62
C ASP A 87 6.34 -28.10 15.15
N LEU A 88 7.00 -27.98 16.31
CA LEU A 88 7.42 -26.71 16.91
C LEU A 88 8.56 -26.02 16.14
N LEU A 89 9.51 -26.79 15.60
CA LEU A 89 10.63 -26.27 14.80
C LEU A 89 10.19 -25.96 13.37
N LEU A 90 9.29 -26.76 12.80
CA LEU A 90 8.63 -26.45 11.52
C LEU A 90 7.71 -25.23 11.62
N SER A 91 7.02 -25.03 12.75
CA SER A 91 6.25 -23.80 12.98
C SER A 91 7.15 -22.60 13.27
N LEU A 92 8.31 -22.78 13.93
CA LEU A 92 9.32 -21.72 14.03
C LEU A 92 9.96 -21.38 12.68
N GLU A 93 10.18 -22.35 11.80
CA GLU A 93 10.65 -22.11 10.43
C GLU A 93 9.58 -21.52 9.53
N ARG A 94 8.29 -21.88 9.69
CA ARG A 94 7.19 -21.15 9.05
C ARG A 94 7.09 -19.72 9.57
N ILE A 95 7.36 -19.49 10.85
CA ILE A 95 7.44 -18.15 11.44
C ILE A 95 8.68 -17.41 10.93
N GLU A 96 9.79 -18.09 10.66
CA GLU A 96 10.95 -17.53 9.94
C GLU A 96 10.65 -17.28 8.47
N GLU A 97 9.87 -18.12 7.78
CA GLU A 97 9.40 -17.90 6.39
C GLU A 97 8.39 -16.75 6.32
N ILE A 98 7.52 -16.63 7.33
CA ILE A 98 6.63 -15.47 7.56
C ILE A 98 7.46 -14.23 7.96
N GLY A 99 8.61 -14.41 8.62
CA GLY A 99 9.61 -13.38 8.92
C GLY A 99 10.55 -13.06 7.76
N LEU A 100 10.61 -13.93 6.73
CA LEU A 100 11.32 -13.78 5.47
C LEU A 100 10.42 -13.17 4.39
N ILE A 101 9.26 -12.62 4.74
CA ILE A 101 8.52 -11.81 3.78
C ILE A 101 9.34 -10.54 3.54
N ASN A 102 9.71 -10.34 2.28
CA ASN A 102 10.28 -9.11 1.76
C ASN A 102 9.50 -7.91 2.33
N MET A 103 10.09 -7.10 3.21
CA MET A 103 9.42 -5.98 3.89
C MET A 103 8.67 -5.05 2.91
N PRO A 104 9.24 -4.72 1.73
CA PRO A 104 8.51 -4.14 0.61
C PRO A 104 7.19 -4.84 0.24
N LEU A 105 7.20 -6.16 0.06
CA LEU A 105 6.01 -6.95 -0.27
C LEU A 105 4.97 -6.96 0.87
N LEU A 106 5.42 -7.03 2.13
CA LEU A 106 4.52 -6.88 3.29
C LEU A 106 3.85 -5.51 3.28
N TYR A 107 4.64 -4.47 3.05
CA TYR A 107 4.17 -3.10 3.02
C TYR A 107 3.16 -2.88 1.90
N GLU A 108 3.44 -3.38 0.72
CA GLU A 108 2.56 -3.35 -0.44
C GLU A 108 1.23 -4.05 -0.16
N ARG A 109 1.26 -5.30 0.33
CA ARG A 109 0.03 -6.03 0.72
C ARG A 109 -0.73 -5.35 1.84
N TRP A 110 -0.03 -4.74 2.80
CA TRP A 110 -0.65 -3.93 3.85
C TRP A 110 -1.35 -2.69 3.26
N CYS A 111 -0.75 -2.02 2.28
CA CYS A 111 -1.37 -0.90 1.55
C CYS A 111 -2.63 -1.36 0.82
N LEU A 112 -2.60 -2.51 0.13
CA LEU A 112 -3.78 -3.10 -0.52
C LEU A 112 -4.94 -3.25 0.47
N LEU A 113 -4.66 -3.81 1.66
CA LEU A 113 -5.67 -3.95 2.71
C LEU A 113 -6.19 -2.59 3.20
N GLN A 114 -5.36 -1.55 3.27
CA GLN A 114 -5.81 -0.21 3.66
C GLN A 114 -6.73 0.42 2.59
N LEU A 115 -6.41 0.24 1.30
CA LEU A 115 -7.26 0.69 0.20
C LEU A 115 -8.66 0.05 0.28
N ILE A 116 -8.70 -1.28 0.46
CA ILE A 116 -9.95 -2.03 0.63
C ILE A 116 -10.70 -1.55 1.89
N LYS A 117 -9.97 -1.34 3.00
CA LYS A 117 -10.54 -0.88 4.25
C LYS A 117 -11.24 0.48 4.09
N VAL A 118 -10.61 1.45 3.42
CA VAL A 118 -11.22 2.76 3.17
C VAL A 118 -12.47 2.64 2.31
N LEU A 119 -12.42 1.87 1.22
CA LEU A 119 -13.57 1.68 0.33
C LEU A 119 -14.77 1.10 1.09
N VAL A 120 -14.56 0.08 1.91
CA VAL A 120 -15.64 -0.63 2.62
C VAL A 120 -16.09 0.11 3.88
N GLN A 121 -15.16 0.47 4.76
CA GLN A 121 -15.49 0.98 6.11
C GLN A 121 -15.76 2.48 6.12
N ASN A 122 -15.02 3.27 5.33
CA ASN A 122 -15.13 4.72 5.33
C ASN A 122 -16.07 5.20 4.22
N TYR A 123 -16.08 4.55 3.06
CA TYR A 123 -16.88 4.94 1.91
C TYR A 123 -18.10 4.07 1.60
N GLY A 124 -18.34 3.03 2.40
CA GLY A 124 -19.57 2.25 2.35
C GLY A 124 -19.79 1.52 1.02
N TYR A 125 -18.71 1.22 0.28
CA TYR A 125 -18.82 0.35 -0.89
C TYR A 125 -19.01 -1.10 -0.45
N THR A 126 -19.90 -1.80 -1.14
CA THR A 126 -20.17 -3.22 -0.92
C THR A 126 -19.30 -4.05 -1.88
N PRO A 127 -18.39 -4.89 -1.35
CA PRO A 127 -17.65 -5.84 -2.17
C PRO A 127 -18.54 -6.99 -2.65
N THR A 128 -18.08 -7.76 -3.64
CA THR A 128 -18.71 -9.03 -4.07
C THR A 128 -18.70 -10.07 -2.95
N ASP A 129 -19.68 -10.99 -2.90
CA ASP A 129 -19.88 -11.91 -1.77
C ASP A 129 -18.64 -12.75 -1.39
N ASP A 130 -17.81 -13.13 -2.37
CA ASP A 130 -16.60 -13.95 -2.21
C ASP A 130 -15.29 -13.16 -2.34
N TRP A 131 -15.31 -11.83 -2.23
CA TRP A 131 -14.14 -10.96 -2.46
C TRP A 131 -12.89 -11.34 -1.65
N LYS A 132 -13.06 -11.93 -0.45
CA LYS A 132 -11.94 -12.40 0.38
C LYS A 132 -11.22 -13.61 -0.23
N LYS A 133 -11.98 -14.54 -0.82
CA LYS A 133 -11.42 -15.70 -1.54
C LYS A 133 -10.79 -15.23 -2.84
N GLU A 134 -11.43 -14.30 -3.55
CA GLU A 134 -10.87 -13.66 -4.74
C GLU A 134 -9.53 -12.98 -4.42
N LEU A 135 -9.45 -12.24 -3.31
CA LEU A 135 -8.21 -11.60 -2.86
C LEU A 135 -7.10 -12.64 -2.60
N ILE A 136 -7.40 -13.72 -1.89
CA ILE A 136 -6.43 -14.80 -1.64
C ILE A 136 -5.96 -15.40 -2.97
N ASN A 137 -6.89 -15.71 -3.87
CA ASN A 137 -6.56 -16.25 -5.19
C ASN A 137 -5.68 -15.29 -6.00
N ILE A 138 -5.98 -13.99 -6.01
CA ILE A 138 -5.16 -12.96 -6.69
C ILE A 138 -3.72 -12.99 -6.16
N ILE A 139 -3.55 -13.03 -4.83
CA ILE A 139 -2.23 -13.03 -4.18
C ILE A 139 -1.47 -14.34 -4.42
N GLU A 140 -2.15 -15.49 -4.41
CA GLU A 140 -1.51 -16.81 -4.56
C GLU A 140 -1.16 -17.14 -6.01
N THR A 141 -2.07 -16.85 -6.94
CA THR A 141 -1.94 -17.27 -8.34
C THR A 141 -1.14 -16.28 -9.19
N LYS A 142 -0.84 -15.08 -8.68
CA LYS A 142 -0.25 -13.96 -9.43
C LYS A 142 -0.97 -13.71 -10.76
N GLN A 143 -2.29 -13.87 -10.75
CA GLN A 143 -3.12 -13.65 -11.93
C GLN A 143 -3.37 -12.15 -12.08
N ASN A 144 -2.48 -11.48 -12.82
CA ASN A 144 -2.46 -10.03 -13.07
C ASN A 144 -3.71 -9.46 -13.79
N TYR A 145 -4.75 -10.27 -14.03
CA TYR A 145 -5.98 -9.87 -14.73
C TYR A 145 -7.23 -9.85 -13.84
N GLN A 146 -7.18 -10.44 -12.64
CA GLN A 146 -8.32 -10.45 -11.73
C GLN A 146 -8.35 -9.16 -10.89
N SER A 147 -9.55 -8.63 -10.65
CA SER A 147 -9.75 -7.40 -9.88
C SER A 147 -10.90 -7.58 -8.89
N LEU A 148 -10.74 -7.00 -7.70
CA LEU A 148 -11.81 -6.94 -6.72
C LEU A 148 -12.82 -5.88 -7.12
N VAL A 149 -14.11 -6.20 -7.05
CA VAL A 149 -15.19 -5.30 -7.45
C VAL A 149 -15.95 -4.80 -6.23
N PHE A 150 -16.09 -3.49 -6.14
CA PHE A 150 -16.79 -2.78 -5.08
C PHE A 150 -17.88 -1.89 -5.68
N LYS A 151 -19.11 -2.01 -5.20
CA LYS A 151 -20.27 -1.26 -5.72
C LYS A 151 -20.83 -0.31 -4.68
N ASN A 152 -21.25 0.87 -5.12
CA ASN A 152 -22.06 1.78 -4.34
C ASN A 152 -23.22 2.25 -5.22
N ASP A 153 -24.36 1.58 -5.08
CA ASP A 153 -25.53 1.80 -5.92
C ASP A 153 -26.13 3.20 -5.72
N ASN A 154 -26.06 3.72 -4.49
CA ASN A 154 -26.55 5.07 -4.17
C ASN A 154 -25.76 6.16 -4.91
N LEU A 155 -24.45 5.97 -5.05
CA LEU A 155 -23.58 6.87 -5.81
C LEU A 155 -23.51 6.53 -7.31
N LYS A 156 -24.14 5.43 -7.74
CA LYS A 156 -24.02 4.88 -9.10
C LYS A 156 -22.55 4.72 -9.52
N ARG A 157 -21.73 4.19 -8.61
CA ARG A 157 -20.29 4.00 -8.78
C ARG A 157 -19.90 2.54 -8.60
N THR A 158 -19.03 2.06 -9.47
CA THR A 158 -18.36 0.77 -9.32
C THR A 158 -16.85 0.99 -9.36
N VAL A 159 -16.15 0.46 -8.38
CA VAL A 159 -14.68 0.50 -8.29
C VAL A 159 -14.13 -0.89 -8.53
N LYS A 160 -13.19 -1.01 -9.46
CA LYS A 160 -12.38 -2.22 -9.66
C LYS A 160 -10.97 -1.96 -9.16
N LEU A 161 -10.53 -2.71 -8.16
CA LEU A 161 -9.18 -2.63 -7.60
C LEU A 161 -8.38 -3.85 -8.04
N SER A 162 -7.35 -3.62 -8.83
CA SER A 162 -6.43 -4.63 -9.36
C SER A 162 -5.10 -4.58 -8.60
N TYR A 163 -4.51 -5.74 -8.34
CA TYR A 163 -3.20 -5.90 -7.71
C TYR A 163 -2.19 -6.43 -8.74
N GLU A 164 -1.06 -5.74 -8.87
CA GLU A 164 -0.01 -5.98 -9.89
C GLU A 164 -0.52 -6.14 -11.35
N PRO A 165 -1.48 -5.33 -11.83
CA PRO A 165 -1.99 -5.47 -13.21
C PRO A 165 -0.96 -4.97 -14.24
N MET A 166 -1.08 -5.44 -15.48
CA MET A 166 -0.30 -4.92 -16.61
C MET A 166 -1.08 -3.79 -17.32
N LEU A 167 -0.45 -2.62 -17.45
CA LEU A 167 -0.95 -1.47 -18.21
C LEU A 167 -0.78 -1.65 -19.73
N GLU A 168 -1.37 -0.78 -20.55
CA GLU A 168 -1.29 -0.85 -22.02
C GLU A 168 0.15 -0.68 -22.52
N ASN A 169 0.96 0.07 -21.78
CA ASN A 169 2.39 0.27 -22.05
C ASN A 169 3.29 -0.89 -21.57
N GLY A 170 2.72 -2.00 -21.09
CA GLY A 170 3.44 -3.19 -20.64
C GLY A 170 4.12 -3.05 -19.26
N LYS A 171 3.85 -1.98 -18.51
CA LYS A 171 4.34 -1.82 -17.13
C LYS A 171 3.35 -2.34 -16.10
N THR A 172 3.87 -2.71 -14.94
CA THR A 172 3.10 -3.28 -13.83
C THR A 172 3.23 -2.41 -12.57
N PRO A 173 2.31 -1.47 -12.33
CA PRO A 173 2.18 -0.82 -11.02
C PRO A 173 1.63 -1.80 -9.98
N ASP A 174 1.79 -1.48 -8.69
CA ASP A 174 1.32 -2.37 -7.62
C ASP A 174 -0.22 -2.37 -7.52
N PHE A 175 -0.86 -1.22 -7.73
CA PHE A 175 -2.32 -1.11 -7.68
C PHE A 175 -2.88 -0.25 -8.82
N VAL A 176 -4.01 -0.68 -9.37
CA VAL A 176 -4.83 0.15 -10.27
C VAL A 176 -6.27 0.13 -9.77
N MET A 177 -6.84 1.32 -9.62
CA MET A 177 -8.23 1.53 -9.28
C MET A 177 -8.96 2.14 -10.48
N ASP A 178 -9.76 1.32 -11.16
CA ASP A 178 -10.65 1.77 -12.22
C ASP A 178 -12.03 2.13 -11.62
N VAL A 179 -12.45 3.38 -11.79
CA VAL A 179 -13.74 3.89 -11.30
C VAL A 179 -14.67 4.10 -12.47
N PHE A 180 -15.77 3.35 -12.45
CA PHE A 180 -16.89 3.46 -13.38
C PHE A 180 -18.01 4.21 -12.66
N PHE A 181 -18.54 5.26 -13.29
CA PHE A 181 -19.57 6.09 -12.66
C PHE A 181 -20.53 6.68 -13.68
N ILE A 182 -21.76 6.90 -13.24
CA ILE A 182 -22.80 7.58 -14.01
C ILE A 182 -22.85 9.04 -13.56
N LYS A 183 -22.71 9.97 -14.51
CA LYS A 183 -22.88 11.40 -14.26
C LYS A 183 -24.36 11.73 -14.00
N LYS A 184 -24.63 12.91 -13.43
CA LYS A 184 -25.99 13.43 -13.18
C LYS A 184 -26.84 13.53 -14.45
N ASN A 185 -26.21 13.69 -15.63
CA ASN A 185 -26.89 13.67 -16.93
C ASN A 185 -27.19 12.26 -17.47
N GLY A 186 -26.77 11.19 -16.78
CA GLY A 186 -27.02 9.80 -17.15
C GLY A 186 -25.92 9.13 -17.97
N GLU A 187 -24.86 9.85 -18.35
CA GLU A 187 -23.76 9.28 -19.15
C GLU A 187 -22.78 8.45 -18.30
N ASP A 188 -22.31 7.33 -18.85
CA ASP A 188 -21.29 6.46 -18.26
C ASP A 188 -19.87 6.94 -18.54
N TYR A 189 -19.04 6.97 -17.51
CA TYR A 189 -17.62 7.33 -17.62
C TYR A 189 -16.71 6.38 -16.85
N LYS A 190 -15.45 6.32 -17.27
CA LYS A 190 -14.37 5.60 -16.62
C LYS A 190 -13.19 6.51 -16.36
N LYS A 191 -12.65 6.45 -15.14
CA LYS A 191 -11.40 7.11 -14.76
C LYS A 191 -10.50 6.12 -14.02
N ARG A 192 -9.19 6.24 -14.21
CA ARG A 192 -8.20 5.32 -13.68
C ARG A 192 -7.25 6.04 -12.73
N PHE A 193 -7.01 5.39 -11.60
CA PHE A 193 -6.04 5.82 -10.60
C PHE A 193 -4.99 4.74 -10.40
N VAL A 194 -3.74 5.08 -10.69
CA VAL A 194 -2.59 4.18 -10.54
C VAL A 194 -1.87 4.53 -9.25
N MET A 195 -1.58 3.52 -8.44
CA MET A 195 -0.85 3.67 -7.18
C MET A 195 0.28 2.66 -7.11
N ASP A 196 1.39 3.06 -6.51
CA ASP A 196 2.56 2.22 -6.37
C ASP A 196 3.19 2.43 -4.97
N ALA A 197 3.38 1.33 -4.24
CA ALA A 197 3.91 1.32 -2.89
C ALA A 197 5.45 1.24 -2.91
N LYS A 198 6.09 2.33 -2.48
CA LYS A 198 7.55 2.41 -2.36
C LYS A 198 7.97 2.35 -0.91
N PHE A 199 8.34 1.15 -0.46
CA PHE A 199 8.95 0.94 0.86
C PHE A 199 10.41 1.42 0.90
N TYR A 200 10.59 2.74 0.84
CA TYR A 200 11.90 3.37 0.88
C TYR A 200 12.29 3.75 2.31
N SER A 201 13.60 3.72 2.58
CA SER A 201 14.16 4.51 3.67
C SER A 201 14.31 5.96 3.23
N ASN A 202 14.43 6.89 4.18
CA ASN A 202 14.67 8.30 3.85
C ASN A 202 15.90 8.46 2.92
N SER A 203 16.99 7.75 3.21
CA SER A 203 18.21 7.81 2.38
C SER A 203 17.99 7.36 0.93
N VAL A 204 17.15 6.34 0.71
CA VAL A 204 16.83 5.83 -0.63
C VAL A 204 15.92 6.80 -1.37
N LEU A 205 14.92 7.35 -0.68
CA LEU A 205 14.03 8.36 -1.26
C LEU A 205 14.82 9.61 -1.70
N GLN A 206 15.73 10.10 -0.87
CA GLN A 206 16.57 11.26 -1.22
C GLN A 206 17.50 10.97 -2.39
N LYS A 207 18.11 9.77 -2.45
CA LYS A 207 18.92 9.34 -3.61
C LYS A 207 18.12 9.26 -4.91
N ALA A 208 16.83 8.98 -4.83
CA ALA A 208 15.91 8.98 -5.97
C ALA A 208 15.41 10.39 -6.36
N GLY A 209 15.93 11.46 -5.74
CA GLY A 209 15.50 12.84 -5.99
C GLY A 209 14.30 13.27 -5.14
N GLY A 210 14.08 12.62 -4.00
CA GLY A 210 12.94 12.88 -3.12
C GLY A 210 11.61 12.39 -3.71
N VAL A 211 10.50 12.88 -3.16
CA VAL A 211 9.16 12.56 -3.66
C VAL A 211 9.00 12.97 -5.13
N SER A 212 9.49 14.16 -5.51
CA SER A 212 9.39 14.65 -6.88
C SER A 212 10.13 13.78 -7.89
N GLY A 213 11.33 13.28 -7.54
CA GLY A 213 12.08 12.37 -8.40
C GLY A 213 11.36 11.05 -8.65
N VAL A 214 10.79 10.44 -7.60
CA VAL A 214 10.01 9.20 -7.74
C VAL A 214 8.71 9.44 -8.50
N VAL A 215 8.02 10.56 -8.26
CA VAL A 215 6.79 10.91 -8.99
C VAL A 215 7.09 11.04 -10.48
N LYS A 216 8.16 11.77 -10.84
CA LYS A 216 8.58 11.92 -12.24
C LYS A 216 8.89 10.56 -12.88
N GLN A 217 9.60 9.69 -12.16
CA GLN A 217 9.95 8.36 -12.63
C GLN A 217 8.70 7.53 -12.95
N LEU A 218 7.68 7.53 -12.08
CA LEU A 218 6.48 6.74 -12.30
C LEU A 218 5.54 7.37 -13.33
N TYR A 219 5.30 8.68 -13.24
CA TYR A 219 4.35 9.39 -14.09
C TYR A 219 4.85 9.55 -15.52
N LYS A 220 6.12 9.97 -15.73
CA LYS A 220 6.68 10.23 -17.06
C LYS A 220 7.57 9.10 -17.58
N ASP A 221 8.58 8.68 -16.80
CA ASP A 221 9.62 7.80 -17.36
C ASP A 221 9.13 6.36 -17.56
N LYS A 222 8.34 5.84 -16.60
CA LYS A 222 7.60 4.58 -16.75
C LYS A 222 6.24 4.77 -17.43
N ASP A 223 5.80 6.01 -17.59
CA ASP A 223 4.52 6.38 -18.17
C ASP A 223 3.31 5.65 -17.56
N TYR A 224 3.23 5.53 -16.23
CA TYR A 224 1.99 5.03 -15.59
C TYR A 224 0.80 5.95 -15.86
N SER A 225 1.08 7.19 -16.29
CA SER A 225 0.09 8.15 -16.75
C SER A 225 -0.62 7.74 -18.04
N GLU A 226 -0.03 6.85 -18.83
CA GLU A 226 -0.47 6.48 -20.17
C GLU A 226 -0.81 7.72 -21.01
N GLU A 227 0.20 8.60 -21.19
CA GLU A 227 0.09 9.92 -21.86
C GLU A 227 -0.79 10.95 -21.12
N GLY A 228 -0.72 10.95 -19.77
CA GLY A 228 -1.45 11.90 -18.93
C GLY A 228 -2.94 11.58 -18.73
N ARG A 229 -3.40 10.41 -19.21
CA ARG A 229 -4.77 9.93 -19.02
C ARG A 229 -5.07 9.52 -17.58
N ASN A 230 -4.08 9.00 -16.88
CA ASN A 230 -4.22 8.42 -15.55
C ASN A 230 -3.61 9.31 -14.46
N THR A 231 -4.28 9.35 -13.32
CA THR A 231 -3.73 9.89 -12.08
C THR A 231 -2.74 8.89 -11.48
N VAL A 232 -1.58 9.33 -11.00
CA VAL A 232 -0.52 8.42 -10.48
C VAL A 232 -0.01 8.87 -9.12
N PHE A 233 -0.15 8.03 -8.10
CA PHE A 233 0.30 8.33 -6.75
C PHE A 233 1.31 7.30 -6.23
N ILE A 234 2.19 7.75 -5.35
CA ILE A 234 3.12 6.89 -4.60
C ILE A 234 2.63 6.75 -3.17
N ILE A 235 2.77 5.57 -2.59
CA ILE A 235 2.49 5.30 -1.18
C ILE A 235 3.84 4.97 -0.51
N HIS A 236 4.26 5.75 0.48
CA HIS A 236 5.55 5.54 1.15
C HIS A 236 5.46 5.65 2.68
N PRO A 237 6.37 5.00 3.43
CA PRO A 237 6.38 5.06 4.89
C PRO A 237 7.24 6.21 5.47
N VAL A 238 7.99 6.93 4.62
CA VAL A 238 9.00 7.90 5.05
C VAL A 238 8.36 9.15 5.66
N LYS A 239 8.75 9.47 6.90
CA LYS A 239 8.42 10.73 7.57
C LYS A 239 9.33 11.85 7.08
N SER A 240 8.82 13.09 7.07
CA SER A 240 9.52 14.27 6.58
C SER A 240 10.04 14.09 5.15
N ALA A 241 9.28 13.33 4.34
CA ALA A 241 9.58 13.10 2.94
C ALA A 241 9.49 14.39 2.11
N ILE A 242 8.70 15.35 2.60
CA ILE A 242 8.50 16.66 1.99
C ILE A 242 9.43 17.65 2.68
N THR A 243 10.39 18.20 1.91
CA THR A 243 11.40 19.14 2.41
C THR A 243 10.86 20.56 2.53
N GLU A 244 9.99 20.97 1.61
CA GLU A 244 9.35 22.28 1.60
C GLU A 244 7.87 22.12 1.95
N LYS A 245 7.45 22.72 3.06
CA LYS A 245 6.08 22.55 3.57
C LYS A 245 5.05 23.05 2.56
N VAL A 246 4.23 22.12 2.06
CA VAL A 246 3.26 22.38 0.98
C VAL A 246 1.90 22.85 1.49
N SER A 247 1.59 22.57 2.76
CA SER A 247 0.36 22.97 3.44
C SER A 247 0.64 23.18 4.93
N PRO A 248 -0.01 24.15 5.61
CA PRO A 248 0.15 24.37 7.04
C PRO A 248 -0.30 23.17 7.88
N GLN A 249 -1.16 22.31 7.32
CA GLN A 249 -1.69 21.12 7.97
C GLN A 249 -0.62 20.06 8.25
N SER A 250 -0.88 19.20 9.23
CA SER A 250 0.04 18.15 9.68
C SER A 250 0.44 17.19 8.55
N TRP A 251 -0.49 16.85 7.66
CA TRP A 251 -0.23 15.99 6.50
C TRP A 251 0.76 16.60 5.51
N GLY A 252 0.80 17.94 5.37
CA GLY A 252 1.66 18.66 4.44
C GLY A 252 3.17 18.60 4.76
N ASN A 253 3.54 17.95 5.87
CA ASN A 253 4.92 17.65 6.21
C ASN A 253 5.42 16.33 5.59
N ASN A 254 4.50 15.44 5.22
CA ASN A 254 4.83 14.07 4.83
C ASN A 254 4.18 13.64 3.51
N SER A 255 3.08 14.28 3.13
CA SER A 255 2.28 13.94 1.95
C SER A 255 2.12 15.13 1.03
N TYR A 256 1.92 14.83 -0.23
CA TYR A 256 1.73 15.76 -1.33
C TYR A 256 0.60 15.24 -2.22
N TYR A 257 -0.51 15.96 -2.28
CA TYR A 257 -1.71 15.55 -3.00
C TYR A 257 -1.78 16.14 -4.41
N GLY A 258 -0.73 16.79 -4.91
CA GLY A 258 -0.75 17.48 -6.20
C GLY A 258 -1.43 18.85 -6.12
N GLU A 259 -1.41 19.46 -4.93
CA GLU A 259 -2.04 20.74 -4.60
C GLU A 259 -1.22 21.97 -4.99
N LEU A 260 0.01 21.79 -5.46
CA LEU A 260 0.87 22.85 -6.00
C LEU A 260 1.52 22.36 -7.30
N ALA A 261 2.28 23.24 -7.96
CA ALA A 261 3.16 22.85 -9.04
C ALA A 261 4.39 22.13 -8.48
N LEU A 262 4.73 20.94 -8.99
CA LEU A 262 5.92 20.19 -8.58
C LEU A 262 7.07 20.34 -9.58
N PHE A 263 6.76 20.65 -10.84
CA PHE A 263 7.71 20.67 -11.93
C PHE A 263 7.51 21.88 -12.85
N ASP A 264 8.53 22.31 -13.58
CA ASP A 264 8.38 23.45 -14.51
C ASP A 264 7.32 23.22 -15.60
N TRP A 265 7.08 21.97 -15.98
CA TRP A 265 6.11 21.61 -17.02
C TRP A 265 4.66 21.58 -16.53
N ASP A 266 4.41 21.64 -15.22
CA ASP A 266 3.06 21.63 -14.64
C ASP A 266 2.59 22.99 -14.11
N LYS A 267 3.49 23.98 -14.09
CA LYS A 267 3.19 25.35 -13.68
C LYS A 267 2.03 25.92 -14.50
N ASN A 268 1.03 26.44 -13.78
CA ASN A 268 -0.18 27.09 -14.32
C ASN A 268 -1.05 26.20 -15.25
N ARG A 269 -0.87 24.89 -15.21
CA ARG A 269 -1.62 23.93 -16.02
C ARG A 269 -2.64 23.19 -15.17
N LYS A 270 -3.90 23.64 -15.28
CA LYS A 270 -5.02 23.14 -14.47
C LYS A 270 -5.24 21.64 -14.60
N GLU A 271 -4.89 21.08 -15.75
CA GLU A 271 -5.03 19.66 -16.05
C GLU A 271 -4.14 18.76 -15.18
N TYR A 272 -3.08 19.30 -14.58
CA TYR A 272 -2.14 18.54 -13.74
C TYR A 272 -2.42 18.62 -12.24
N PHE A 273 -3.34 19.48 -11.79
CA PHE A 273 -3.69 19.53 -10.37
C PHE A 273 -4.29 18.21 -9.91
N HIS A 274 -3.74 17.69 -8.82
CA HIS A 274 -4.10 16.38 -8.27
C HIS A 274 -3.89 15.19 -9.22
N GLN A 275 -3.17 15.35 -10.35
CA GLN A 275 -2.87 14.23 -11.26
C GLN A 275 -1.75 13.32 -10.77
N TYR A 276 -0.90 13.83 -9.90
CA TYR A 276 0.12 13.01 -9.27
C TYR A 276 0.47 13.53 -7.89
N GLY A 277 0.91 12.61 -7.06
CA GLY A 277 1.19 12.89 -5.66
C GLY A 277 1.88 11.75 -4.95
N ALA A 278 2.05 11.92 -3.65
CA ALA A 278 2.59 10.92 -2.75
C ALA A 278 1.93 11.04 -1.39
N ILE A 279 1.55 9.91 -0.80
CA ILE A 279 1.06 9.87 0.57
C ILE A 279 2.02 9.13 1.50
N CYS A 280 2.15 9.65 2.72
CA CYS A 280 2.90 9.02 3.79
C CYS A 280 2.04 8.05 4.60
N ALA A 281 1.98 6.80 4.17
CA ALA A 281 1.33 5.73 4.92
C ALA A 281 2.36 4.95 5.75
N ASN A 282 2.62 5.38 6.99
CA ASN A 282 3.55 4.69 7.88
C ASN A 282 2.79 3.71 8.83
N PRO A 283 3.02 2.39 8.76
CA PRO A 283 2.29 1.40 9.56
C PRO A 283 2.50 1.53 11.08
N ILE A 284 3.57 2.23 11.51
CA ILE A 284 3.90 2.44 12.92
C ILE A 284 3.06 3.58 13.51
N GLU A 285 2.57 4.51 12.68
CA GLU A 285 1.77 5.65 13.13
C GLU A 285 0.29 5.31 13.24
N ARG A 286 -0.09 4.64 14.33
CA ARG A 286 -1.44 4.10 14.57
C ARG A 286 -2.64 5.04 14.34
N LEU A 287 -2.45 6.36 14.35
CA LEU A 287 -3.56 7.32 14.34
C LEU A 287 -3.83 7.95 12.97
N ASN A 288 -2.83 8.07 12.07
CA ASN A 288 -2.95 8.97 10.92
C ASN A 288 -2.85 8.27 9.56
N TYR A 289 -2.29 7.05 9.46
CA TYR A 289 -2.04 6.45 8.15
C TYR A 289 -3.32 6.20 7.35
N LEU A 290 -4.45 5.89 8.02
CA LEU A 290 -5.70 5.60 7.32
C LEU A 290 -6.31 6.86 6.72
N ASP A 291 -6.11 8.00 7.39
CA ASP A 291 -6.58 9.30 6.92
C ASP A 291 -5.88 9.71 5.63
N GLU A 292 -4.61 9.33 5.46
CA GLU A 292 -3.87 9.58 4.23
C GLU A 292 -4.46 8.83 3.03
N PHE A 293 -4.82 7.55 3.24
CA PHE A 293 -5.54 6.75 2.23
C PHE A 293 -6.94 7.30 1.96
N GLN A 294 -7.68 7.65 3.01
CA GLN A 294 -9.02 8.23 2.88
C GLN A 294 -8.97 9.55 2.10
N ARG A 295 -8.06 10.47 2.46
CA ARG A 295 -7.89 11.74 1.75
C ARG A 295 -7.47 11.53 0.29
N MET A 296 -6.57 10.59 0.01
CA MET A 296 -6.13 10.26 -1.36
C MET A 296 -7.27 9.72 -2.23
N ILE A 297 -7.98 8.69 -1.75
CA ILE A 297 -9.10 8.09 -2.49
C ILE A 297 -10.23 9.12 -2.61
N GLY A 298 -10.53 9.85 -1.54
CA GLY A 298 -11.52 10.90 -1.50
C GLY A 298 -11.27 12.02 -2.51
N MET A 299 -10.03 12.51 -2.57
CA MET A 299 -9.56 13.47 -3.56
C MET A 299 -9.75 12.94 -4.98
N PHE A 300 -9.34 11.70 -5.26
CA PHE A 300 -9.54 11.12 -6.59
C PHE A 300 -11.04 11.01 -6.94
N LEU A 301 -11.88 10.56 -6.00
CA LEU A 301 -13.32 10.39 -6.18
C LEU A 301 -14.13 11.69 -6.22
N GLN A 302 -13.60 12.82 -5.74
CA GLN A 302 -14.25 14.14 -5.77
C GLN A 302 -13.68 15.07 -6.85
N TYR A 303 -12.38 14.98 -7.14
CA TYR A 303 -11.66 15.86 -8.06
C TYR A 303 -11.11 15.12 -9.28
N GLY A 304 -10.45 13.98 -9.06
CA GLY A 304 -9.76 13.22 -10.12
C GLY A 304 -10.69 12.62 -11.18
N ILE A 305 -11.91 12.23 -10.78
CA ILE A 305 -12.89 11.69 -11.74
C ILE A 305 -13.60 12.77 -12.55
N GLU A 306 -13.54 14.03 -12.12
CA GLU A 306 -14.33 15.13 -12.67
C GLU A 306 -13.65 15.85 -13.83
N ASN A 307 -14.45 16.57 -14.61
CA ASN A 307 -13.92 17.62 -15.48
C ASN A 307 -13.81 18.92 -14.70
N ASN A 308 -12.59 19.29 -14.33
CA ASN A 308 -12.32 20.46 -13.50
C ASN A 308 -12.28 21.77 -14.30
N THR A 309 -12.60 21.72 -15.61
CA THR A 309 -12.76 22.89 -16.46
C THR A 309 -14.19 23.42 -16.38
N LEU A 310 -14.39 24.52 -15.67
CA LEU A 310 -15.72 25.05 -15.36
C LEU A 310 -16.33 25.84 -16.52
N ASN A 311 -15.55 26.68 -17.22
CA ASN A 311 -16.00 27.49 -18.36
C ASN A 311 -17.31 28.27 -18.04
N GLY A 312 -17.44 28.77 -16.81
CA GLY A 312 -18.61 29.52 -16.36
C GLY A 312 -19.83 28.69 -15.94
N LYS A 313 -19.75 27.35 -15.94
CA LYS A 313 -20.77 26.45 -15.36
C LYS A 313 -20.91 26.65 -13.84
N VAL A 314 -21.94 26.05 -13.25
CA VAL A 314 -22.11 25.95 -11.80
C VAL A 314 -20.93 25.15 -11.22
N ASP A 315 -20.45 25.52 -10.03
CA ASP A 315 -19.29 24.91 -9.40
C ASP A 315 -19.52 23.47 -8.91
N ASP A 316 -20.71 22.91 -9.08
CA ASP A 316 -21.00 21.53 -8.68
C ASP A 316 -20.28 20.51 -9.57
N VAL A 317 -20.18 19.27 -9.11
CA VAL A 317 -19.55 18.15 -9.83
C VAL A 317 -20.53 17.46 -10.77
N GLU A 318 -20.01 16.80 -11.80
CA GLU A 318 -20.83 16.08 -12.78
C GLU A 318 -21.27 14.70 -12.25
N SER A 319 -20.49 14.08 -11.36
CA SER A 319 -20.89 12.84 -10.67
C SER A 319 -21.81 13.10 -9.46
N LEU A 320 -22.40 12.03 -8.90
CA LEU A 320 -23.17 12.13 -7.65
C LEU A 320 -22.24 12.46 -6.47
N ASN A 321 -22.63 13.46 -5.68
CA ASN A 321 -21.87 13.94 -4.53
C ASN A 321 -21.83 12.91 -3.39
N PHE A 322 -20.73 12.90 -2.64
CA PHE A 322 -20.59 12.11 -1.41
C PHE A 322 -19.74 12.85 -0.37
N CYS A 323 -19.93 12.49 0.90
CA CYS A 323 -19.15 13.03 2.01
C CYS A 323 -17.76 12.38 2.07
N VAL A 324 -16.69 13.16 1.91
CA VAL A 324 -15.32 12.65 2.00
C VAL A 324 -14.93 12.13 3.39
N ALA A 325 -15.64 12.57 4.44
CA ALA A 325 -15.37 12.18 5.82
C ALA A 325 -15.97 10.81 6.19
N CYS A 326 -17.15 10.46 5.64
CA CYS A 326 -17.88 9.25 6.06
C CYS A 326 -18.55 8.47 4.91
N GLY A 327 -18.34 8.84 3.65
CA GLY A 327 -18.86 8.10 2.50
C GLY A 327 -20.32 8.33 2.17
N SER A 328 -21.07 9.02 3.02
CA SER A 328 -22.51 9.17 2.86
C SER A 328 -22.88 9.94 1.59
N HIS A 329 -23.93 9.50 0.92
CA HIS A 329 -24.59 10.21 -0.18
C HIS A 329 -25.76 11.07 0.32
N ASP A 330 -26.12 10.96 1.59
CA ASP A 330 -27.19 11.74 2.22
C ASP A 330 -26.68 13.15 2.56
N LEU A 331 -26.74 14.02 1.54
CA LEU A 331 -26.23 15.38 1.58
C LEU A 331 -27.35 16.38 1.36
N THR A 332 -27.40 17.40 2.20
CA THR A 332 -28.30 18.54 2.04
C THR A 332 -27.57 19.68 1.33
N LEU A 333 -28.07 20.10 0.17
CA LEU A 333 -27.61 21.33 -0.49
C LEU A 333 -28.10 22.54 0.33
N LYS A 334 -27.17 23.35 0.84
CA LYS A 334 -27.46 24.60 1.53
C LYS A 334 -27.50 25.74 0.51
N ILE A 335 -28.60 26.48 0.51
CA ILE A 335 -28.73 27.68 -0.32
C ILE A 335 -27.76 28.74 0.21
N ASN A 336 -26.96 29.31 -0.68
CA ASN A 336 -26.08 30.44 -0.37
C ASN A 336 -26.38 31.62 -1.32
N ASN A 337 -25.90 32.81 -0.97
CA ASN A 337 -26.07 34.01 -1.80
C ASN A 337 -25.06 34.10 -2.96
N ARG A 338 -24.11 33.16 -3.07
CA ARG A 338 -23.09 33.13 -4.14
C ARG A 338 -23.61 32.25 -5.28
N ALA A 339 -24.20 32.87 -6.29
CA ALA A 339 -24.94 32.24 -7.40
C ALA A 339 -24.29 31.02 -8.11
N LYS A 340 -22.97 30.83 -8.04
CA LYS A 340 -22.26 29.71 -8.69
C LYS A 340 -21.78 28.60 -7.75
N SER A 341 -21.62 28.88 -6.45
CA SER A 341 -20.99 27.93 -5.52
C SER A 341 -21.99 26.93 -4.94
N ALA A 342 -21.60 25.66 -4.84
CA ALA A 342 -22.45 24.59 -4.31
C ALA A 342 -21.98 24.16 -2.91
N TRP A 343 -22.88 24.19 -1.93
CA TRP A 343 -22.55 23.92 -0.52
C TRP A 343 -23.37 22.73 -0.02
N TYR A 344 -22.70 21.67 0.41
CA TYR A 344 -23.32 20.46 0.90
C TYR A 344 -22.98 20.25 2.38
N GLU A 345 -23.97 19.81 3.15
CA GLU A 345 -23.78 19.32 4.51
C GLU A 345 -24.20 17.86 4.57
N CYS A 346 -23.32 17.00 5.10
CA CYS A 346 -23.63 15.60 5.29
C CYS A 346 -24.61 15.42 6.46
N ASN A 347 -25.74 14.77 6.20
CA ASN A 347 -26.76 14.58 7.23
C ASN A 347 -26.32 13.60 8.33
N GLN A 348 -25.38 12.69 8.04
CA GLN A 348 -24.86 11.69 8.98
C GLN A 348 -23.78 12.25 9.92
N CYS A 349 -22.69 12.82 9.39
CA CYS A 349 -21.55 13.27 10.21
C CYS A 349 -21.44 14.80 10.33
N LYS A 350 -22.35 15.56 9.72
CA LYS A 350 -22.35 17.03 9.68
C LYS A 350 -21.12 17.69 9.04
N HIS A 351 -20.26 16.89 8.40
CA HIS A 351 -19.18 17.41 7.59
C HIS A 351 -19.73 18.23 6.41
N PHE A 352 -19.09 19.35 6.11
CA PHE A 352 -19.49 20.20 5.00
C PHE A 352 -18.47 20.14 3.87
N THR A 353 -18.99 20.19 2.64
CA THR A 353 -18.21 20.31 1.41
C THR A 353 -18.70 21.50 0.60
N THR A 354 -17.79 22.38 0.19
CA THR A 354 -18.08 23.50 -0.69
C THR A 354 -17.33 23.33 -1.99
N TYR A 355 -18.04 23.34 -3.11
CA TYR A 355 -17.46 23.44 -4.44
C TYR A 355 -17.51 24.89 -4.90
N ASN A 356 -16.36 25.38 -5.33
CA ASN A 356 -16.16 26.76 -5.75
C ASN A 356 -15.11 26.85 -6.87
N HIS A 357 -14.79 28.07 -7.29
CA HIS A 357 -13.74 28.37 -8.24
C HIS A 357 -12.93 29.59 -7.81
N CYS A 358 -11.67 29.62 -8.23
CA CYS A 358 -10.83 30.79 -8.08
C CYS A 358 -11.35 31.93 -8.98
N ASN A 359 -11.65 33.10 -8.41
CA ASN A 359 -12.12 34.25 -9.17
C ASN A 359 -11.11 34.77 -10.20
N SER A 360 -9.81 34.60 -9.94
CA SER A 360 -8.74 35.15 -10.79
C SER A 360 -8.49 34.30 -12.04
N CYS A 361 -8.63 32.97 -11.92
CA CYS A 361 -8.23 32.06 -12.98
C CYS A 361 -9.23 30.94 -13.27
N ASP A 362 -10.41 30.91 -12.65
CA ASP A 362 -11.47 29.91 -12.85
C ASP A 362 -11.01 28.45 -12.60
N THR A 363 -10.09 28.26 -11.66
CA THR A 363 -9.66 26.92 -11.23
C THR A 363 -10.64 26.40 -10.20
N ARG A 364 -11.16 25.18 -10.37
CA ARG A 364 -12.04 24.53 -9.38
C ARG A 364 -11.32 24.34 -8.05
N LEU A 365 -12.02 24.66 -6.97
CA LEU A 365 -11.57 24.51 -5.59
C LEU A 365 -12.64 23.77 -4.78
N ILE A 366 -12.24 22.72 -4.07
CA ILE A 366 -13.14 21.90 -3.25
C ILE A 366 -12.73 21.99 -1.79
N LYS A 367 -13.57 22.58 -0.96
CA LYS A 367 -13.32 22.73 0.48
C LYS A 367 -14.04 21.64 1.25
N ASN A 368 -13.30 20.82 1.97
CA ASN A 368 -13.80 19.72 2.77
C ASN A 368 -13.50 19.95 4.26
N GLY A 369 -14.15 20.95 4.85
CA GLY A 369 -13.83 21.38 6.21
C GLY A 369 -12.38 21.86 6.36
N ASP A 370 -11.92 21.85 7.60
CA ASP A 370 -10.51 22.01 7.96
C ASP A 370 -9.76 20.68 7.79
N TYR A 371 -10.24 19.56 8.32
CA TYR A 371 -9.43 18.34 8.45
C TYR A 371 -9.21 17.54 7.14
N TRP A 372 -10.23 17.47 6.28
CA TRP A 372 -10.25 16.60 5.10
C TRP A 372 -9.87 17.31 3.79
N THR A 373 -9.29 18.50 3.89
CA THR A 373 -8.75 19.21 2.73
C THR A 373 -7.57 18.44 2.12
N TYR A 374 -7.49 18.44 0.80
CA TYR A 374 -6.33 18.02 0.02
C TYR A 374 -5.73 19.18 -0.78
N HIS A 375 -6.37 20.36 -0.77
CA HIS A 375 -5.74 21.58 -1.28
C HIS A 375 -4.88 22.23 -0.19
N SER A 376 -3.86 22.96 -0.63
CA SER A 376 -3.06 23.80 0.25
C SER A 376 -3.91 24.93 0.84
N GLN A 377 -3.64 25.30 2.08
CA GLN A 377 -4.33 26.37 2.81
C GLN A 377 -3.34 27.44 3.24
N MET A 378 -3.85 28.63 3.57
CA MET A 378 -2.99 29.66 4.15
C MET A 378 -2.69 29.37 5.63
N PRO A 379 -1.45 29.60 6.10
CA PRO A 379 -1.08 29.37 7.49
C PRO A 379 -1.91 30.14 8.53
N MET A 380 -2.35 31.35 8.18
CA MET A 380 -3.12 32.23 9.09
C MET A 380 -4.64 32.08 8.94
N GLU A 381 -5.10 31.44 7.86
CA GLU A 381 -6.52 31.26 7.54
C GLU A 381 -6.75 29.81 7.07
N PRO A 382 -6.76 28.83 7.99
CA PRO A 382 -6.84 27.39 7.67
C PRO A 382 -8.19 26.95 7.10
N LEU A 383 -9.06 27.90 6.79
CA LEU A 383 -10.31 27.68 6.08
C LEU A 383 -10.25 28.17 4.63
N ASN A 384 -9.24 28.95 4.27
CA ASN A 384 -9.11 29.53 2.93
C ASN A 384 -8.11 28.72 2.12
N ILE A 385 -8.59 28.21 0.99
CA ILE A 385 -7.80 27.40 0.06
C ILE A 385 -6.92 28.34 -0.76
N LYS A 386 -5.64 28.02 -0.84
CA LYS A 386 -4.71 28.65 -1.77
C LYS A 386 -4.98 28.08 -3.18
N CYS A 387 -5.28 28.93 -4.15
CA CYS A 387 -5.45 28.46 -5.52
C CYS A 387 -4.13 27.86 -6.04
N PRO A 388 -4.12 26.61 -6.56
CA PRO A 388 -2.91 25.98 -7.06
C PRO A 388 -2.34 26.66 -8.32
N SER A 389 -3.15 27.44 -9.05
CA SER A 389 -2.75 28.07 -10.31
C SER A 389 -2.21 29.49 -10.17
N CYS A 390 -2.80 30.31 -9.31
CA CYS A 390 -2.45 31.74 -9.21
C CYS A 390 -2.20 32.19 -7.78
N GLU A 391 -2.27 31.27 -6.83
CA GLU A 391 -2.07 31.52 -5.39
C GLU A 391 -3.07 32.49 -4.76
N SER A 392 -4.07 32.95 -5.51
CA SER A 392 -5.08 33.88 -5.01
C SER A 392 -6.04 33.21 -4.02
N LEU A 393 -6.64 34.05 -3.18
CA LEU A 393 -7.56 33.67 -2.09
C LEU A 393 -9.00 33.47 -2.57
N LEU A 394 -9.76 32.70 -1.77
CA LEU A 394 -11.20 32.46 -1.94
C LEU A 394 -12.00 32.74 -0.67
#